data_AF-A0A5N5RJV4-F1
#
_entry.id   AF-A0A5N5RJV4-F1
#
_cell.length_a   1.000
_cell.length_b   1.000
_cell.length_c   1.000
_cell.angle_alpha   90.00
_cell.angle_beta   90.00
_cell.angle_gamma   90.00
#
_symmetry.space_group_name_H-M   'P 1'
#
loop_
_entity.id
_entity.type
_entity.pdbx_description
1 polymer ?
#
loop_
_entity_poly.entity_id
_entity_poly.type
_entity_poly.pdbx_seq_one_letter_code
_entity_poly.pdbx_strand_id
1 'polypeptide(L)'
;MAGSYGAETGRNERYRLSFTVGGLLAPQGRVLASMLVRDAAFVADTAPAAGAESAADPMRVELGERVLRIRRRAIDSNALSIRTQSASARMVSEVLKRLSALSGEEIRFLADEGTTANDCRALMWVAMCRYYALIGQFAAEVVRDRYLMGLLSLTREDYDRFIRAKAMWHPELEELTPATANKLRANLFKAMVEADLLDARDNTILPSLLSGTVLSMLDGRPDSMLFFPMRNA
;
A
#
# COMPACT_ATOMS: atom_id res chain seq x y z
N MET A 1 11.61 16.19 8.21
CA MET A 1 10.14 16.04 8.19
C MET A 1 9.80 14.57 8.39
N ALA A 2 9.63 14.14 9.65
CA ALA A 2 9.40 12.75 10.04
C ALA A 2 7.93 12.28 9.82
N GLY A 3 7.09 13.08 9.14
CA GLY A 3 5.66 12.83 8.99
C GLY A 3 5.20 12.04 7.74
N SER A 4 6.12 11.49 6.94
CA SER A 4 5.75 10.82 5.67
C SER A 4 5.76 9.29 5.70
N TYR A 5 5.94 8.67 6.86
CA TYR A 5 5.97 7.21 7.04
C TYR A 5 4.84 6.73 7.96
N GLY A 6 4.44 5.47 7.81
CA GLY A 6 3.30 4.89 8.51
C GLY A 6 1.97 5.04 7.77
N ALA A 7 0.95 4.38 8.32
CA ALA A 7 -0.42 4.44 7.80
C ALA A 7 -0.98 5.87 7.82
N GLU A 8 -1.80 6.20 6.83
CA GLU A 8 -2.52 7.46 6.71
C GLU A 8 -3.94 7.30 7.25
N THR A 9 -4.33 8.15 8.19
CA THR A 9 -5.69 8.21 8.73
C THR A 9 -6.50 9.19 7.90
N GLY A 10 -7.38 8.70 7.03
CA GLY A 10 -8.16 9.53 6.08
C GLY A 10 -9.24 10.44 6.70
N ARG A 11 -9.16 10.78 7.99
CA ARG A 11 -10.14 11.61 8.70
C ARG A 11 -9.60 13.04 8.79
N ASN A 12 -10.14 13.94 7.95
CA ASN A 12 -9.84 15.39 7.91
C ASN A 12 -8.39 15.80 7.59
N GLU A 13 -7.54 14.88 7.17
CA GLU A 13 -6.18 15.20 6.70
C GLU A 13 -6.09 15.19 5.17
N ARG A 14 -5.14 15.97 4.63
CA ARG A 14 -4.85 16.06 3.20
C ARG A 14 -4.31 14.73 2.67
N TYR A 15 -4.88 14.19 1.59
CA TYR A 15 -4.45 12.92 1.00
C TYR A 15 -2.99 12.97 0.49
N ARG A 16 -2.26 11.87 0.71
CA ARG A 16 -0.98 11.59 0.05
C ARG A 16 -1.20 11.17 -1.40
N LEU A 17 -0.91 12.06 -2.34
CA LEU A 17 -1.07 11.80 -3.79
C LEU A 17 0.25 11.40 -4.49
N SER A 18 1.16 10.73 -3.76
CA SER A 18 2.51 10.42 -4.27
C SER A 18 2.67 9.05 -4.94
N PHE A 19 1.59 8.27 -5.12
CA PHE A 19 1.57 6.94 -5.75
C PHE A 19 1.72 6.99 -7.29
N THR A 20 2.72 7.72 -7.75
CA THR A 20 3.03 7.95 -9.18
C THR A 20 4.05 6.96 -9.73
N VAL A 21 4.66 6.13 -8.88
CA VAL A 21 5.72 5.19 -9.23
C VAL A 21 5.21 3.76 -9.18
N GLY A 22 5.16 3.09 -10.35
CA GLY A 22 4.81 1.67 -10.46
C GLY A 22 3.35 1.34 -10.15
N GLY A 23 3.00 0.06 -10.31
CA GLY A 23 1.73 -0.50 -9.85
C GLY A 23 1.82 -0.88 -8.37
N LEU A 24 1.71 -2.17 -8.08
CA LEU A 24 1.75 -2.78 -6.75
C LEU A 24 3.17 -2.93 -6.20
N LEU A 25 4.14 -3.27 -7.06
CA LEU A 25 5.56 -3.47 -6.73
C LEU A 25 5.84 -4.65 -5.78
N ALA A 26 5.08 -5.75 -5.90
CA ALA A 26 5.20 -6.88 -4.97
C ALA A 26 6.58 -7.56 -4.95
N PRO A 27 7.23 -7.86 -6.10
CA PRO A 27 8.58 -8.44 -6.09
C PRO A 27 9.61 -7.53 -5.42
N GLN A 28 9.53 -6.22 -5.66
CA GLN A 28 10.42 -5.23 -5.05
C GLN A 28 10.14 -5.07 -3.55
N GLY A 29 8.86 -5.13 -3.15
CA GLY A 29 8.41 -5.19 -1.76
C GLY A 29 9.09 -6.30 -0.99
N ARG A 30 9.07 -7.53 -1.54
CA ARG A 30 9.74 -8.68 -0.94
C ARG A 30 11.25 -8.48 -0.77
N VAL A 31 11.94 -8.02 -1.81
CA VAL A 31 13.39 -7.76 -1.74
C VAL A 31 13.73 -6.77 -0.63
N LEU A 32 13.01 -5.65 -0.55
CA LEU A 32 13.28 -4.64 0.48
C LEU A 32 12.81 -5.07 1.88
N ALA A 33 11.76 -5.88 1.98
CA ALA A 33 11.37 -6.52 3.25
C ALA A 33 12.47 -7.43 3.77
N SER A 34 13.07 -8.28 2.91
CA SER A 34 14.21 -9.12 3.31
C SER A 34 15.42 -8.29 3.73
N MET A 35 15.66 -7.13 3.12
CA MET A 35 16.70 -6.20 3.57
C MET A 35 16.38 -5.59 4.93
N LEU A 36 15.12 -5.23 5.19
CA LEU A 36 14.66 -4.70 6.48
C LEU A 36 14.83 -5.73 7.60
N VAL A 37 14.47 -6.99 7.36
CA VAL A 37 14.57 -8.07 8.36
C VAL A 37 16.03 -8.42 8.67
N ARG A 38 16.93 -8.38 7.68
CA ARG A 38 18.36 -8.66 7.84
C ARG A 38 19.15 -7.50 8.48
N ASP A 39 18.53 -6.33 8.65
CA ASP A 39 19.14 -5.21 9.36
C ASP A 39 19.04 -5.45 10.87
N ALA A 40 20.18 -5.39 11.57
CA ALA A 40 20.32 -5.82 12.97
C ALA A 40 19.35 -5.16 13.98
N ALA A 41 18.69 -4.06 13.59
CA ALA A 41 17.70 -3.34 14.39
C ALA A 41 16.26 -3.90 14.29
N PHE A 42 15.99 -4.87 13.43
CA PHE A 42 14.63 -5.40 13.22
C PHE A 42 14.21 -6.46 14.25
N VAL A 43 15.17 -6.99 15.01
CA VAL A 43 14.97 -8.05 16.02
C VAL A 43 14.33 -7.53 17.33
N ALA A 44 14.26 -6.20 17.53
CA ALA A 44 13.86 -5.63 18.83
C ALA A 44 12.38 -5.21 18.96
N ASP A 45 11.59 -5.18 17.89
CA ASP A 45 10.24 -4.59 17.95
C ASP A 45 9.14 -5.65 17.78
N THR A 46 8.46 -5.93 18.89
CA THR A 46 7.32 -6.84 19.04
C THR A 46 6.24 -6.13 19.84
N ALA A 47 5.41 -5.32 19.17
CA ALA A 47 3.98 -5.13 19.46
C ALA A 47 3.39 -4.04 18.53
N PRO A 48 2.20 -4.23 17.93
CA PRO A 48 1.43 -3.09 17.49
C PRO A 48 0.75 -2.46 18.71
N ALA A 49 1.19 -1.28 19.14
CA ALA A 49 0.36 -0.46 20.02
C ALA A 49 -0.80 0.11 19.18
N ALA A 50 -1.98 -0.47 19.35
CA ALA A 50 -3.23 0.15 18.96
C ALA A 50 -3.39 1.45 19.76
N GLY A 51 -3.52 2.58 19.07
CA GLY A 51 -3.89 3.87 19.64
C GLY A 51 -2.77 4.61 20.38
N ALA A 52 -2.11 5.55 19.70
CA ALA A 52 -1.44 6.67 20.34
C ALA A 52 -1.28 7.84 19.35
N GLU A 53 -2.28 8.72 19.33
CA GLU A 53 -2.20 10.01 18.66
C GLU A 53 -1.37 10.97 19.54
N SER A 54 -0.11 11.22 19.15
CA SER A 54 0.69 12.34 19.66
C SER A 54 1.73 12.79 18.63
N ALA A 55 1.99 14.10 18.60
CA ALA A 55 2.62 14.85 17.51
C ALA A 55 4.14 14.63 17.30
N ALA A 56 4.76 13.68 18.01
CA ALA A 56 6.09 13.16 17.69
C ALA A 56 6.30 11.81 18.39
N ASP A 57 5.58 10.78 17.94
CA ASP A 57 5.77 9.40 18.40
C ASP A 57 7.23 8.94 18.16
N PRO A 58 8.01 8.63 19.21
CA PRO A 58 9.39 8.15 19.09
C PRO A 58 9.51 6.97 18.12
N MET A 59 8.50 6.10 18.07
CA MET A 59 8.45 4.95 17.17
C MET A 59 8.41 5.36 15.69
N ARG A 60 7.70 6.45 15.35
CA ARG A 60 7.63 6.97 13.96
C ARG A 60 8.94 7.61 13.52
N VAL A 61 9.64 8.28 14.44
CA VAL A 61 10.97 8.86 14.18
C VAL A 61 11.99 7.75 13.92
N GLU A 62 12.00 6.71 14.77
CA GLU A 62 12.89 5.56 14.61
C GLU A 62 12.61 4.80 13.30
N LEU A 63 11.33 4.61 12.95
CA LEU A 63 10.91 4.02 11.68
C LEU A 63 11.42 4.85 10.48
N GLY A 64 11.32 6.19 10.56
CA GLY A 64 11.81 7.09 9.53
C GLY A 64 13.31 7.00 9.30
N GLU A 65 14.11 6.97 10.37
CA GLU A 65 15.56 6.82 10.29
C GLU A 65 15.98 5.45 9.73
N ARG A 66 15.30 4.38 10.16
CA ARG A 66 15.51 3.01 9.64
C ARG A 66 15.25 2.94 8.14
N VAL A 67 14.13 3.52 7.68
CA VAL A 67 13.79 3.58 6.25
C VAL A 67 14.87 4.33 5.45
N LEU A 68 15.40 5.44 5.97
CA LEU A 68 16.45 6.19 5.28
C LEU A 68 17.76 5.40 5.15
N ARG A 69 18.16 4.63 6.18
CA ARG A 69 19.34 3.75 6.11
C ARG A 69 19.18 2.66 5.06
N ILE A 70 18.05 1.95 5.07
CA ILE A 70 17.77 0.88 4.08
C ILE A 70 17.70 1.46 2.66
N ARG A 71 17.09 2.63 2.49
CA ARG A 71 17.04 3.32 1.20
C ARG A 71 18.43 3.50 0.62
N ARG A 72 19.37 4.03 1.42
CA ARG A 72 20.75 4.26 0.96
C ARG A 72 21.40 2.94 0.56
N ARG A 73 21.32 1.93 1.42
CA ARG A 73 21.89 0.59 1.16
C ARG A 73 21.31 -0.06 -0.11
N ALA A 74 20.00 0.02 -0.31
CA ALA A 74 19.33 -0.58 -1.46
C ALA A 74 19.71 0.09 -2.79
N ILE A 75 19.91 1.41 -2.78
CA ILE A 75 20.36 2.16 -3.96
C ILE A 75 21.83 1.83 -4.26
N ASP A 76 22.70 1.87 -3.25
CA ASP A 76 24.15 1.66 -3.42
C ASP A 76 24.46 0.23 -3.88
N SER A 77 23.71 -0.77 -3.42
CA SER A 77 23.85 -2.17 -3.83
C SER A 77 23.06 -2.54 -5.10
N ASN A 78 22.35 -1.59 -5.72
CA ASN A 78 21.41 -1.84 -6.82
C ASN A 78 20.47 -3.04 -6.56
N ALA A 79 19.88 -3.08 -5.36
CA ALA A 79 19.12 -4.24 -4.87
C ALA A 79 17.96 -4.67 -5.78
N LEU A 80 17.38 -3.72 -6.53
CA LEU A 80 16.28 -3.99 -7.46
C LEU A 80 16.74 -4.29 -8.90
N SER A 81 18.05 -4.32 -9.15
CA SER A 81 18.65 -4.54 -10.47
C SER A 81 18.09 -3.62 -11.57
N ILE A 82 17.83 -2.35 -11.23
CA ILE A 82 17.26 -1.37 -12.15
C ILE A 82 18.40 -0.63 -12.87
N ARG A 83 18.26 -0.48 -14.20
CA ARG A 83 19.29 0.09 -15.07
C ARG A 83 19.76 1.50 -14.68
N THR A 84 18.86 2.36 -14.21
CA THR A 84 19.22 3.74 -13.88
C THR A 84 19.06 4.00 -12.39
N GLN A 85 20.05 4.67 -11.81
CA GLN A 85 20.06 4.99 -10.37
C GLN A 85 18.86 5.86 -9.98
N SER A 86 18.41 6.78 -10.85
CA SER A 86 17.25 7.64 -10.61
C SER A 86 15.92 6.87 -10.63
N ALA A 87 15.76 5.87 -11.50
CA ALA A 87 14.59 4.99 -11.46
C ALA A 87 14.63 4.07 -10.25
N SER A 88 15.80 3.50 -9.93
CA SER A 88 16.02 2.68 -8.74
C SER A 88 15.67 3.45 -7.46
N ALA A 89 16.20 4.66 -7.30
CA ALA A 89 15.94 5.50 -6.14
C ALA A 89 14.46 5.84 -5.96
N ARG A 90 13.73 6.13 -7.05
CA ARG A 90 12.29 6.37 -7.00
C ARG A 90 11.52 5.12 -6.58
N MET A 91 11.85 3.98 -7.16
CA MET A 91 11.22 2.69 -6.85
C MET A 91 11.44 2.28 -5.39
N VAL A 92 12.70 2.34 -4.94
CA VAL A 92 13.07 2.02 -3.55
C VAL A 92 12.32 2.93 -2.57
N SER A 93 12.27 4.24 -2.86
CA SER A 93 11.57 5.19 -1.99
C SER A 93 10.07 4.87 -1.89
N GLU A 94 9.44 4.55 -3.01
CA GLU A 94 8.02 4.20 -3.06
C GLU A 94 7.71 2.91 -2.30
N VAL A 95 8.52 1.87 -2.51
CA VAL A 95 8.34 0.60 -1.81
C VAL A 95 8.51 0.78 -0.31
N LEU A 96 9.55 1.48 0.14
CA LEU A 96 9.80 1.68 1.58
C LEU A 96 8.71 2.52 2.26
N LYS A 97 8.12 3.50 1.55
CA LYS A 97 6.94 4.21 2.04
C LYS A 97 5.79 3.24 2.34
N ARG A 98 5.45 2.36 1.39
CA ARG A 98 4.37 1.38 1.58
C ARG A 98 4.69 0.39 2.70
N LEU A 99 5.91 -0.16 2.71
CA LEU A 99 6.36 -1.07 3.77
C LEU A 99 6.31 -0.44 5.16
N SER A 100 6.50 0.88 5.29
CA SER A 100 6.37 1.57 6.57
C SER A 100 4.96 1.55 7.16
N ALA A 101 3.93 1.21 6.38
CA ALA A 101 2.55 1.04 6.86
C ALA A 101 2.22 -0.39 7.33
N LEU A 102 3.17 -1.33 7.17
CA LEU A 102 3.05 -2.70 7.66
C LEU A 102 3.64 -2.85 9.07
N SER A 103 3.14 -3.82 9.82
CA SER A 103 3.69 -4.23 11.11
C SER A 103 5.01 -5.00 10.94
N GLY A 104 5.78 -5.14 12.01
CA GLY A 104 6.97 -5.99 11.99
C GLY A 104 6.66 -7.45 11.64
N GLU A 105 5.52 -7.98 12.10
CA GLU A 105 5.06 -9.33 11.74
C GLU A 105 4.78 -9.46 10.23
N GLU A 106 4.04 -8.52 9.66
CA GLU A 106 3.73 -8.49 8.23
C GLU A 106 5.00 -8.35 7.37
N ILE A 107 5.98 -7.55 7.81
CA ILE A 107 7.28 -7.41 7.13
C ILE A 107 8.09 -8.72 7.21
N ARG A 108 8.10 -9.43 8.35
CA ARG A 108 8.76 -10.75 8.48
C ARG A 108 8.16 -11.75 7.52
N PHE A 109 6.84 -11.84 7.49
CA PHE A 109 6.15 -12.75 6.60
C PHE A 109 6.39 -12.39 5.14
N LEU A 110 6.34 -11.11 4.77
CA LEU A 110 6.65 -10.68 3.39
C LEU A 110 8.09 -11.06 2.98
N ALA A 111 9.04 -11.04 3.91
CA ALA A 111 10.44 -11.38 3.68
C ALA A 111 10.75 -12.88 3.66
N ASP A 112 9.89 -13.72 4.22
CA ASP A 112 10.06 -15.17 4.35
C ASP A 112 10.13 -15.84 2.96
N GLU A 113 10.99 -16.84 2.79
CA GLU A 113 11.15 -17.59 1.53
C GLU A 113 9.92 -18.46 1.21
N GLY A 114 9.21 -18.95 2.23
CA GLY A 114 7.99 -19.73 2.11
C GLY A 114 6.74 -18.94 1.73
N THR A 115 6.77 -17.60 1.81
CA THR A 115 5.61 -16.78 1.49
C THR A 115 5.26 -16.85 0.00
N THR A 116 3.99 -17.13 -0.29
CA THR A 116 3.53 -17.29 -1.67
C THR A 116 3.51 -15.95 -2.41
N ALA A 117 3.59 -15.99 -3.74
CA ALA A 117 3.49 -14.77 -4.55
C ALA A 117 2.14 -14.06 -4.37
N ASN A 118 1.05 -14.83 -4.15
CA ASN A 118 -0.28 -14.30 -3.89
C ASN A 118 -0.33 -13.55 -2.54
N ASP A 119 0.22 -14.14 -1.49
CA ASP A 119 0.29 -13.49 -0.17
C ASP A 119 1.17 -12.21 -0.21
N CYS A 120 2.28 -12.24 -0.96
CA CYS A 120 3.10 -11.04 -1.18
C CYS A 120 2.30 -9.92 -1.87
N ARG A 121 1.48 -10.26 -2.87
CA ARG A 121 0.61 -9.30 -3.56
C ARG A 121 -0.44 -8.73 -2.60
N ALA A 122 -1.11 -9.60 -1.83
CA ALA A 122 -2.12 -9.20 -0.87
C ALA A 122 -1.55 -8.23 0.19
N LEU A 123 -0.40 -8.55 0.79
CA LEU A 123 0.23 -7.65 1.77
C LEU A 123 0.71 -6.34 1.15
N MET A 124 1.19 -6.35 -0.09
CA MET A 124 1.59 -5.11 -0.76
C MET A 124 0.39 -4.25 -1.16
N TRP A 125 -0.77 -4.87 -1.39
CA TRP A 125 -2.04 -4.15 -1.57
C TRP A 125 -2.48 -3.50 -0.26
N VAL A 126 -2.42 -4.24 0.85
CA VAL A 126 -2.68 -3.71 2.20
C VAL A 126 -1.74 -2.55 2.53
N ALA A 127 -0.45 -2.70 2.25
CA ALA A 127 0.55 -1.65 2.44
C ALA A 127 0.21 -0.37 1.65
N MET A 128 -0.22 -0.52 0.40
CA MET A 128 -0.64 0.59 -0.46
C MET A 128 -1.91 1.27 0.08
N CYS A 129 -2.93 0.50 0.46
CA CYS A 129 -4.19 1.02 1.00
C CYS A 129 -4.01 1.72 2.36
N ARG A 130 -3.14 1.19 3.22
CA ARG A 130 -2.83 1.81 4.52
C ARG A 130 -1.97 3.06 4.36
N TYR A 131 -1.02 3.07 3.43
CA TYR A 131 -0.14 4.23 3.24
C TYR A 131 -0.83 5.39 2.50
N TYR A 132 -1.77 5.07 1.60
CA TYR A 132 -2.57 6.01 0.83
C TYR A 132 -4.05 5.85 1.16
N ALA A 133 -4.57 6.68 2.08
CA ALA A 133 -5.94 6.59 2.57
C ALA A 133 -6.97 6.71 1.44
N LEU A 134 -6.70 7.51 0.40
CA LEU A 134 -7.55 7.61 -0.80
C LEU A 134 -7.75 6.25 -1.48
N ILE A 135 -6.70 5.42 -1.53
CA ILE A 135 -6.72 4.10 -2.14
C ILE A 135 -7.45 3.12 -1.24
N GLY A 136 -7.19 3.14 0.07
CA GLY A 136 -7.92 2.31 1.03
C GLY A 136 -9.42 2.59 1.02
N GLN A 137 -9.82 3.87 0.95
CA GLN A 137 -11.22 4.27 0.80
C GLN A 137 -11.81 3.83 -0.54
N PHE A 138 -11.09 3.96 -1.65
CA PHE A 138 -11.56 3.47 -2.95
C PHE A 138 -11.79 1.95 -2.94
N ALA A 139 -10.88 1.20 -2.30
CA ALA A 139 -11.00 -0.25 -2.16
C ALA A 139 -12.25 -0.64 -1.36
N ALA A 140 -12.50 0.04 -0.23
CA ALA A 140 -13.63 -0.23 0.63
C ALA A 140 -14.98 0.24 0.06
N GLU A 141 -15.06 1.51 -0.37
CA GLU A 141 -16.30 2.18 -0.76
C GLU A 141 -16.72 1.91 -2.22
N VAL A 142 -15.80 1.43 -3.06
CA VAL A 142 -16.10 1.18 -4.48
C VAL A 142 -15.86 -0.27 -4.84
N VAL A 143 -14.63 -0.77 -4.69
CA VAL A 143 -14.30 -2.12 -5.17
C VAL A 143 -15.09 -3.18 -4.40
N ARG A 144 -15.02 -3.14 -3.07
CA ARG A 144 -15.71 -4.10 -2.21
C ARG A 144 -17.22 -3.95 -2.28
N ASP A 145 -17.76 -2.73 -2.20
CA ASP A 145 -19.21 -2.50 -2.28
C ASP A 145 -19.81 -3.01 -3.59
N ARG A 146 -19.17 -2.75 -4.72
CA ARG A 146 -19.60 -3.29 -6.02
C ARG A 146 -19.56 -4.82 -6.05
N TYR A 147 -18.51 -5.42 -5.52
CA TYR A 147 -18.41 -6.88 -5.40
C TYR A 147 -19.58 -7.45 -4.59
N LEU A 148 -19.89 -6.85 -3.43
CA LEU A 148 -20.99 -7.29 -2.57
C LEU A 148 -22.37 -7.13 -3.23
N MET A 149 -22.54 -6.10 -4.06
CA MET A 149 -23.75 -5.87 -4.86
C MET A 149 -23.83 -6.76 -6.11
N GLY A 150 -22.79 -7.54 -6.42
CA GLY A 150 -22.71 -8.33 -7.65
C GLY A 150 -22.42 -7.52 -8.92
N LEU A 151 -22.05 -6.24 -8.78
CA LEU A 151 -21.70 -5.34 -9.88
C LEU A 151 -20.21 -5.49 -10.24
N LEU A 152 -19.85 -6.65 -10.79
CA LEU A 152 -18.44 -7.05 -10.94
C LEU A 152 -17.63 -6.22 -11.94
N SER A 153 -18.22 -5.37 -12.79
CA SER A 153 -17.42 -4.50 -13.66
C SER A 153 -16.95 -3.26 -12.89
N LEU A 154 -15.65 -2.96 -12.90
CA LEU A 154 -15.10 -1.71 -12.37
C LEU A 154 -14.55 -0.83 -13.49
N THR A 155 -15.15 0.34 -13.69
CA THR A 155 -14.80 1.24 -14.80
C THR A 155 -13.95 2.42 -14.33
N ARG A 156 -13.30 3.08 -15.29
CA ARG A 156 -12.58 4.35 -15.03
C ARG A 156 -13.53 5.45 -14.55
N GLU A 157 -14.78 5.42 -14.99
CA GLU A 157 -15.80 6.38 -14.58
C GLU A 157 -16.17 6.20 -13.10
N ASP A 158 -16.19 4.96 -12.58
CA ASP A 158 -16.41 4.70 -11.15
C ASP A 158 -15.33 5.37 -10.30
N TYR A 159 -14.07 5.31 -10.74
CA TYR A 159 -12.98 6.07 -10.10
C TYR A 159 -13.18 7.58 -10.21
N ASP A 160 -13.50 8.10 -11.40
CA ASP A 160 -13.66 9.54 -11.59
C ASP A 160 -14.83 10.08 -10.74
N ARG A 161 -15.90 9.29 -10.56
CA ARG A 161 -17.03 9.59 -9.69
C ARG A 161 -16.62 9.62 -8.22
N PHE A 162 -15.83 8.63 -7.78
CA PHE A 162 -15.27 8.60 -6.43
C PHE A 162 -14.40 9.82 -6.15
N ILE A 163 -13.48 10.18 -7.06
CA ILE A 163 -12.63 11.36 -6.89
C ILE A 163 -13.45 12.64 -6.81
N ARG A 164 -14.47 12.82 -7.66
CA ARG A 164 -15.37 13.98 -7.59
C ARG A 164 -16.10 14.07 -6.25
N ALA A 165 -16.55 12.94 -5.71
CA ALA A 165 -17.22 12.91 -4.41
C ALA A 165 -16.26 13.29 -3.26
N LYS A 166 -15.02 12.80 -3.28
CA LYS A 166 -14.00 13.14 -2.28
C LYS A 166 -13.54 14.59 -2.40
N ALA A 167 -13.43 15.12 -3.62
CA ALA A 167 -12.96 16.48 -3.90
C ALA A 167 -13.80 17.57 -3.20
N MET A 168 -15.09 17.31 -2.95
CA MET A 168 -15.99 18.20 -2.19
C MET A 168 -15.46 18.58 -0.80
N TRP A 169 -14.62 17.74 -0.20
CA TRP A 169 -14.05 17.94 1.14
C TRP A 169 -12.51 17.93 1.15
N HIS A 170 -11.89 17.72 -0.01
CA HIS A 170 -10.45 17.54 -0.18
C HIS A 170 -9.95 18.37 -1.38
N PRO A 171 -9.65 19.66 -1.17
CA PRO A 171 -9.28 20.61 -2.23
C PRO A 171 -8.07 20.14 -3.06
N GLU A 172 -7.15 19.38 -2.46
CA GLU A 172 -5.99 18.82 -3.17
C GLU A 172 -6.35 17.89 -4.32
N LEU A 173 -7.57 17.34 -4.34
CA LEU A 173 -8.09 16.54 -5.44
C LEU A 173 -8.63 17.41 -6.59
N GLU A 174 -9.17 18.59 -6.29
CA GLU A 174 -9.60 19.57 -7.30
C GLU A 174 -8.39 20.24 -7.98
N GLU A 175 -7.32 20.44 -7.24
CA GLU A 175 -6.06 21.02 -7.71
C GLU A 175 -5.26 20.09 -8.65
N LEU A 176 -5.70 18.84 -8.85
CA LEU A 176 -4.99 17.88 -9.69
C LEU A 176 -5.02 18.29 -11.17
N THR A 177 -3.84 18.40 -11.77
CA THR A 177 -3.74 18.53 -13.23
C THR A 177 -4.30 17.26 -13.92
N PRO A 178 -4.85 17.37 -15.15
CA PRO A 178 -5.33 16.20 -15.89
C PRO A 178 -4.27 15.11 -16.07
N ALA A 179 -3.00 15.50 -16.26
CA ALA A 179 -1.89 14.57 -16.38
C ALA A 179 -1.66 13.78 -15.08
N THR A 180 -1.67 14.46 -13.93
CA THR A 180 -1.51 13.83 -12.62
C THR A 180 -2.70 12.91 -12.31
N ALA A 181 -3.94 13.38 -12.50
CA ALA A 181 -5.14 12.59 -12.27
C ALA A 181 -5.13 11.28 -13.11
N ASN A 182 -4.80 11.39 -14.39
CA ASN A 182 -4.66 10.23 -15.28
C ASN A 182 -3.56 9.27 -14.82
N LYS A 183 -2.44 9.81 -14.32
CA LYS A 183 -1.33 8.99 -13.82
C LYS A 183 -1.68 8.22 -12.55
N LEU A 184 -2.35 8.87 -11.60
CA LEU A 184 -2.83 8.25 -10.36
C LEU A 184 -3.84 7.14 -10.67
N ARG A 185 -4.83 7.43 -11.52
CA ARG A 185 -5.82 6.44 -11.96
C ARG A 185 -5.15 5.24 -12.66
N ALA A 186 -4.24 5.49 -13.60
CA ALA A 186 -3.55 4.42 -14.32
C ALA A 186 -2.73 3.52 -13.39
N ASN A 187 -2.03 4.10 -12.41
CA ASN A 187 -1.24 3.34 -11.46
C ASN A 187 -2.11 2.53 -10.50
N LEU A 188 -3.25 3.07 -10.06
CA LEU A 188 -4.19 2.35 -9.19
C LEU A 188 -4.79 1.13 -9.91
N PHE A 189 -5.30 1.30 -11.13
CA PHE A 189 -5.82 0.18 -11.92
C PHE A 189 -4.75 -0.87 -12.19
N LYS A 190 -3.53 -0.43 -12.53
CA LYS A 190 -2.39 -1.34 -12.67
C LYS A 190 -2.11 -2.11 -11.37
N ALA A 191 -2.14 -1.44 -10.22
CA ALA A 191 -1.90 -2.09 -8.92
C ALA A 191 -2.98 -3.12 -8.59
N MET A 192 -4.27 -2.83 -8.89
CA MET A 192 -5.36 -3.78 -8.67
C MET A 192 -5.25 -5.02 -9.58
N VAL A 193 -4.88 -4.84 -10.86
CA VAL A 193 -4.58 -5.97 -11.76
C VAL A 193 -3.39 -6.78 -11.24
N GLU A 194 -2.30 -6.10 -10.85
CA GLU A 194 -1.12 -6.75 -10.27
C GLU A 194 -1.39 -7.41 -8.92
N ALA A 195 -2.51 -7.10 -8.25
CA ALA A 195 -2.94 -7.69 -6.98
C ALA A 195 -3.98 -8.81 -7.17
N ASP A 196 -4.29 -9.20 -8.41
CA ASP A 196 -5.36 -10.14 -8.76
C ASP A 196 -6.75 -9.73 -8.24
N LEU A 197 -7.01 -8.42 -8.12
CA LEU A 197 -8.31 -7.86 -7.75
C LEU A 197 -9.17 -7.54 -8.97
N LEU A 198 -8.54 -7.37 -10.13
CA LEU A 198 -9.19 -7.11 -11.42
C LEU A 198 -8.63 -8.02 -12.51
N ASP A 199 -9.51 -8.53 -13.37
CA ASP A 199 -9.08 -9.15 -14.64
C ASP A 199 -8.52 -8.07 -15.57
N ALA A 200 -7.31 -8.31 -16.08
CA ALA A 200 -6.59 -7.37 -16.94
C ALA A 200 -7.29 -7.10 -18.28
N ARG A 201 -8.21 -7.96 -18.72
CA ARG A 201 -8.89 -7.89 -20.02
C ARG A 201 -10.07 -6.94 -20.00
N ASP A 202 -10.87 -6.98 -18.93
CA ASP A 202 -12.18 -6.31 -18.89
C ASP A 202 -12.46 -5.54 -17.58
N ASN A 203 -11.51 -5.53 -16.63
CA ASN A 203 -11.67 -4.95 -15.29
C ASN A 203 -12.82 -5.58 -14.49
N THR A 204 -13.07 -6.87 -14.69
CA THR A 204 -13.94 -7.64 -13.80
C THR A 204 -13.29 -7.80 -12.43
N ILE A 205 -14.01 -7.45 -11.36
CA ILE A 205 -13.62 -7.61 -9.97
C ILE A 205 -13.56 -9.11 -9.64
N LEU A 206 -12.39 -9.55 -9.20
CA LEU A 206 -12.12 -10.92 -8.82
C LEU A 206 -12.21 -11.07 -7.29
N PRO A 207 -12.82 -12.15 -6.77
CA PRO A 207 -12.85 -12.40 -5.34
C PRO A 207 -11.43 -12.63 -4.80
N SER A 208 -11.14 -12.08 -3.61
CA SER A 208 -9.84 -12.29 -2.97
C SER A 208 -9.75 -13.63 -2.26
N LEU A 209 -8.69 -14.38 -2.54
CA LEU A 209 -8.34 -15.62 -1.86
C LEU A 209 -7.11 -15.37 -0.98
N LEU A 210 -7.35 -15.10 0.30
CA LEU A 210 -6.30 -14.87 1.29
C LEU A 210 -5.97 -16.16 2.03
N SER A 211 -4.69 -16.40 2.29
CA SER A 211 -4.28 -17.52 3.14
C SER A 211 -4.71 -17.28 4.60
N GLY A 212 -4.83 -18.36 5.39
CA GLY A 212 -5.17 -18.27 6.81
C GLY A 212 -4.17 -17.41 7.60
N THR A 213 -2.89 -17.44 7.22
CA THR A 213 -1.85 -16.58 7.83
C THR A 213 -2.10 -15.10 7.55
N VAL A 214 -2.42 -14.73 6.31
CA VAL A 214 -2.76 -13.34 5.99
C VAL A 214 -4.02 -12.91 6.73
N LEU A 215 -5.07 -13.73 6.75
CA LEU A 215 -6.29 -13.43 7.50
C LEU A 215 -6.01 -13.17 8.98
N SER A 216 -5.22 -14.04 9.63
CA SER A 216 -4.83 -13.88 11.03
C SER A 216 -4.05 -12.58 11.30
N MET A 217 -3.22 -12.13 10.36
CA MET A 217 -2.53 -10.83 10.48
C MET A 217 -3.51 -9.65 10.35
N LEU A 218 -4.51 -9.78 9.46
CA LEU A 218 -5.51 -8.74 9.25
C LEU A 218 -6.55 -8.67 10.39
N ASP A 219 -6.75 -9.74 11.15
CA ASP A 219 -7.59 -9.71 12.37
C ASP A 219 -7.10 -8.68 13.40
N GLY A 220 -5.78 -8.44 13.46
CA GLY A 220 -5.20 -7.40 14.31
C GLY A 220 -5.54 -5.96 13.86
N ARG A 221 -6.01 -5.78 12.61
CA ARG A 221 -6.46 -4.50 12.03
C ARG A 221 -7.62 -4.73 11.04
N PRO A 222 -8.84 -5.02 11.53
CA PRO A 222 -9.96 -5.48 10.71
C PRO A 222 -10.35 -4.55 9.56
N ASP A 223 -10.12 -3.25 9.68
CA ASP A 223 -10.33 -2.28 8.59
C ASP A 223 -9.59 -2.67 7.31
N SER A 224 -8.47 -3.38 7.43
CA SER A 224 -7.69 -3.85 6.28
C SER A 224 -8.38 -4.96 5.49
N MET A 225 -9.33 -5.68 6.10
CA MET A 225 -10.16 -6.65 5.37
C MET A 225 -11.10 -5.98 4.38
N LEU A 226 -11.50 -4.72 4.65
CA LEU A 226 -12.37 -3.95 3.77
C LEU A 226 -11.70 -3.59 2.43
N PHE A 227 -10.38 -3.71 2.33
CA PHE A 227 -9.66 -3.46 1.08
C PHE A 227 -9.83 -4.55 0.03
N PHE A 228 -10.47 -5.67 0.39
CA PHE A 228 -10.60 -6.83 -0.47
C PHE A 228 -12.06 -7.06 -0.90
N PRO A 229 -12.31 -7.41 -2.18
CA PRO A 229 -13.60 -7.92 -2.67
C PRO A 229 -13.88 -9.31 -2.12
N MET A 230 -14.26 -9.36 -0.85
CA MET A 230 -14.66 -10.58 -0.14
C MET A 230 -15.81 -10.27 0.82
N ARG A 231 -16.64 -11.28 1.07
CA ARG A 231 -17.60 -11.23 2.18
C ARG A 231 -16.79 -11.42 3.46
N ASN A 232 -17.00 -10.57 4.45
CA ASN A 232 -16.42 -10.80 5.77
C ASN A 232 -17.02 -12.12 6.28
N ALA A 233 -16.16 -13.03 6.74
CA ALA A 233 -16.57 -14.29 7.32
C ALA A 233 -17.31 -14.06 8.65
#